data_AF-A0A8H4VV09-F1
#
_entry.id   AF-A0A8H4VV09-F1
#
_cell.length_a   1.000
_cell.length_b   1.000
_cell.length_c   1.000
_cell.angle_alpha   90.00
_cell.angle_beta   90.00
_cell.angle_gamma   90.00
#
_symmetry.space_group_name_H-M   'P 1'
#
loop_
_entity.id
_entity.type
_entity.pdbx_description
1 polymer ?
#
loop_
_entity_poly.entity_id
_entity_poly.type
_entity_poly.pdbx_seq_one_letter_code
_entity_poly.pdbx_strand_id
1 'polypeptide(L)'
;MAGYSGNNDSSDDLFLNTNRSVERLEELPILYITSFGHRRGPLHPTPDILVDIRKLPNPPKSMRTASQTGLHKPLREAFLSNDEVRKRFEAICEQIRSRLKLADSNGETQVHVAVCCELGKHRSVSMVEQLGSTRFDGWNVVVQHRDVHLTRSQAKGSNNVSEGGKTK
;
A
#
# COMPACT_ATOMS: atom_id res chain seq x y z
N MET A 1 13.95 -84.02 4.24
CA MET A 1 13.16 -83.80 5.48
C MET A 1 13.43 -82.39 5.94
N ALA A 2 12.38 -81.67 6.32
CA ALA A 2 12.24 -80.20 6.30
C ALA A 2 13.37 -79.39 6.98
N GLY A 3 13.76 -78.28 6.33
CA GLY A 3 14.65 -77.26 6.85
C GLY A 3 13.93 -76.23 7.74
N TYR A 4 14.68 -75.72 8.71
CA TYR A 4 14.28 -74.80 9.78
C TYR A 4 14.02 -73.36 9.30
N SER A 5 13.09 -72.70 10.00
CA SER A 5 12.85 -71.25 10.01
C SER A 5 13.88 -70.51 10.88
N GLY A 6 14.28 -69.31 10.47
CA GLY A 6 15.10 -68.39 11.27
C GLY A 6 15.49 -67.12 10.49
N ASN A 7 15.15 -65.95 11.06
CA ASN A 7 15.16 -64.63 10.43
C ASN A 7 16.53 -63.93 10.30
N ASN A 8 16.51 -62.95 9.39
CA ASN A 8 17.09 -61.60 9.44
C ASN A 8 18.44 -61.29 8.77
N ASP A 9 18.43 -60.09 8.17
CA ASP A 9 19.50 -59.26 7.63
C ASP A 9 20.20 -59.72 6.35
N SER A 10 19.88 -59.06 5.24
CA SER A 10 20.75 -57.97 4.77
C SER A 10 20.25 -57.40 3.44
N SER A 11 20.56 -56.13 3.26
CA SER A 11 20.83 -55.44 1.99
C SER A 11 19.71 -54.56 1.43
N ASP A 12 20.16 -53.34 1.17
CA ASP A 12 19.71 -52.38 0.18
C ASP A 12 18.75 -51.27 0.65
N ASP A 13 19.40 -50.27 1.25
CA ASP A 13 19.47 -48.92 0.68
C ASP A 13 18.17 -48.35 0.11
N LEU A 14 17.60 -47.37 0.84
CA LEU A 14 17.66 -45.98 0.38
C LEU A 14 17.10 -45.07 1.50
N PHE A 15 17.93 -44.85 2.52
CA PHE A 15 17.80 -43.65 3.35
C PHE A 15 18.28 -42.43 2.54
N LEU A 16 17.45 -41.94 1.62
CA LEU A 16 17.56 -40.55 1.18
C LEU A 16 16.59 -39.71 2.00
N ASN A 17 17.15 -39.27 3.11
CA ASN A 17 16.68 -38.20 3.96
C ASN A 17 16.13 -37.05 3.09
N THR A 18 14.81 -37.01 2.91
CA THR A 18 14.13 -35.89 2.24
C THR A 18 13.96 -34.74 3.24
N ASN A 19 15.07 -34.36 3.88
CA ASN A 19 15.28 -33.00 4.37
C ASN A 19 15.58 -32.10 3.16
N ARG A 20 14.74 -32.18 2.12
CA ARG A 20 14.61 -31.06 1.19
C ARG A 20 13.83 -30.05 1.99
N SER A 21 14.57 -29.16 2.65
CA SER A 21 14.09 -27.91 3.23
C SER A 21 13.01 -27.41 2.29
N VAL A 22 11.76 -27.59 2.67
CA VAL A 22 10.68 -26.86 2.04
C VAL A 22 10.92 -25.46 2.56
N GLU A 23 11.81 -24.72 1.88
CA GLU A 23 11.87 -23.29 1.98
C GLU A 23 10.44 -22.87 1.69
N ARG A 24 9.65 -22.62 2.74
CA ARG A 24 8.43 -21.86 2.60
C ARG A 24 8.89 -20.63 1.82
N LEU A 25 8.35 -20.45 0.63
CA LEU A 25 8.36 -19.15 -0.01
C LEU A 25 7.57 -18.28 0.96
N GLU A 26 8.26 -17.70 1.94
CA GLU A 26 7.66 -16.80 2.91
C GLU A 26 7.09 -15.67 2.06
N GLU A 27 5.76 -15.56 2.03
CA GLU A 27 5.10 -14.53 1.25
C GLU A 27 5.67 -13.18 1.70
N LEU A 28 6.22 -12.40 0.76
CA LEU A 28 6.83 -11.13 1.09
C LEU A 28 5.81 -10.25 1.84
N PRO A 29 6.24 -9.53 2.90
CA PRO A 29 5.39 -8.61 3.63
C PRO A 29 4.82 -7.52 2.71
N ILE A 30 3.66 -6.99 3.07
CA ILE A 30 2.86 -6.13 2.18
C ILE A 30 2.94 -4.67 2.61
N LEU A 31 3.34 -3.81 1.69
CA LEU A 31 3.23 -2.36 1.79
C LEU A 31 1.95 -1.90 1.09
N TYR A 32 0.94 -1.52 1.86
CA TYR A 32 -0.26 -0.88 1.35
C TYR A 32 -0.04 0.62 1.20
N ILE A 33 -0.31 1.17 0.02
CA ILE A 33 -0.23 2.61 -0.25
C ILE A 33 -1.59 3.12 -0.73
N THR A 34 -2.26 3.90 0.10
CA THR A 34 -3.65 4.31 -0.11
C THR A 34 -3.76 5.81 -0.37
N SER A 35 -4.33 6.18 -1.52
CA SER A 35 -4.68 7.58 -1.79
C SER A 35 -6.09 7.89 -1.27
N PHE A 36 -6.28 9.07 -0.68
CA PHE A 36 -7.61 9.52 -0.26
C PHE A 36 -7.78 11.05 -0.28
N GLY A 37 -9.01 11.49 -0.06
CA GLY A 37 -9.44 12.89 0.04
C GLY A 37 -9.72 13.29 1.47
N HIS A 38 -9.05 14.34 1.95
CA HIS A 38 -9.20 14.87 3.29
C HIS A 38 -10.65 15.29 3.61
N ARG A 39 -11.40 15.82 2.64
CA ARG A 39 -12.82 16.20 2.84
C ARG A 39 -13.74 15.03 3.21
N ARG A 40 -13.29 13.80 3.00
CA ARG A 40 -14.06 12.57 3.24
C ARG A 40 -13.72 11.94 4.59
N GLY A 41 -12.94 12.62 5.42
CA GLY A 41 -12.52 12.12 6.72
C GLY A 41 -11.29 11.19 6.64
N PRO A 42 -10.79 10.80 7.82
CA PRO A 42 -9.60 9.95 7.98
C PRO A 42 -9.82 8.54 7.43
N LEU A 43 -8.73 7.78 7.32
CA LEU A 43 -8.78 6.35 7.03
C LEU A 43 -8.96 5.56 8.33
N HIS A 44 -9.66 4.44 8.23
CA HIS A 44 -9.74 3.43 9.27
C HIS A 44 -9.36 2.06 8.68
N PRO A 45 -8.38 1.34 9.27
CA PRO A 45 -7.55 1.75 10.40
C PRO A 45 -6.65 2.95 10.09
N THR A 46 -6.12 3.59 11.14
CA THR A 46 -5.15 4.68 11.00
C THR A 46 -3.89 4.14 10.33
N PRO A 47 -3.35 4.80 9.27
CA PRO A 47 -2.14 4.36 8.61
C PRO A 47 -0.91 4.61 9.50
N ASP A 48 0.13 3.78 9.35
CA ASP A 48 1.43 3.97 9.98
C ASP A 48 2.10 5.28 9.55
N ILE A 49 1.96 5.63 8.27
CA ILE A 49 2.43 6.90 7.71
C ILE A 49 1.27 7.62 7.05
N LEU A 50 0.98 8.85 7.48
CA LEU A 50 0.04 9.74 6.82
C LEU A 50 0.78 10.94 6.20
N VAL A 51 0.67 11.08 4.89
CA VAL A 51 1.26 12.18 4.12
C VAL A 51 0.18 13.11 3.59
N ASP A 52 0.12 14.34 4.09
CA ASP A 52 -0.70 15.41 3.51
C ASP A 52 0.08 16.15 2.43
N ILE A 53 -0.41 16.11 1.19
CA ILE A 53 0.19 16.80 0.04
C ILE A 53 -0.70 17.92 -0.51
N ARG A 54 -1.67 18.42 0.27
CA ARG A 54 -2.56 19.51 -0.16
C ARG A 54 -1.85 20.82 -0.46
N LYS A 55 -0.64 21.01 0.09
CA LYS A 55 0.21 22.19 -0.18
C LYS A 55 0.98 22.11 -1.50
N LEU A 56 1.12 20.92 -2.09
CA LEU A 56 1.79 20.77 -3.39
C LEU A 56 0.99 21.44 -4.51
N PRO A 57 1.67 21.93 -5.57
CA PRO A 57 1.03 22.55 -6.72
C PRO A 57 0.00 21.60 -7.35
N ASN A 58 -1.07 22.19 -7.89
CA ASN A 58 -2.04 21.41 -8.64
C ASN A 58 -1.49 21.06 -10.03
N PRO A 59 -1.85 19.89 -10.59
CA PRO A 59 -1.63 19.61 -12.01
C PRO A 59 -2.25 20.70 -12.90
N PRO A 60 -1.81 20.84 -14.18
CA PRO A 60 -2.33 21.83 -15.10
C PRO A 60 -3.86 21.85 -15.16
N LYS A 61 -4.47 23.05 -15.18
CA LYS A 61 -5.95 23.19 -15.14
C LYS A 61 -6.64 22.46 -16.29
N SER A 62 -6.03 22.46 -17.47
CA SER A 62 -6.52 21.75 -18.67
C SER A 62 -6.64 20.24 -18.49
N MET A 63 -5.85 19.64 -17.59
CA MET A 63 -5.83 18.21 -17.30
C MET A 63 -6.69 17.83 -16.08
N ARG A 64 -7.35 18.79 -15.43
CA ARG A 64 -8.15 18.56 -14.21
C ARG A 64 -9.65 18.62 -14.50
N THR A 65 -10.09 17.95 -15.56
CA THR A 65 -11.52 17.80 -15.87
C THR A 65 -12.21 16.92 -14.81
N ALA A 66 -13.55 16.88 -14.82
CA ALA A 66 -14.30 16.12 -13.81
C ALA A 66 -14.08 14.59 -13.90
N SER A 67 -13.75 14.08 -15.10
CA SER A 67 -13.52 12.67 -15.41
C SER A 67 -12.04 12.26 -15.32
N GLN A 68 -11.11 13.21 -15.41
CA GLN A 68 -9.68 12.91 -15.29
C GLN A 68 -9.27 12.72 -13.83
N THR A 69 -8.39 11.75 -13.59
CA THR A 69 -7.86 11.40 -12.27
C THR A 69 -6.34 11.20 -12.38
N GLY A 70 -5.67 11.03 -11.24
CA GLY A 70 -4.24 10.76 -11.19
C GLY A 70 -3.81 9.42 -11.81
N LEU A 71 -4.77 8.56 -12.17
CA LEU A 71 -4.54 7.33 -12.95
C LEU A 71 -4.11 7.67 -14.38
N HIS A 72 -4.58 8.79 -14.93
CA HIS A 72 -4.25 9.22 -16.28
C HIS A 72 -2.77 9.63 -16.35
N LYS A 73 -1.98 8.84 -17.08
CA LYS A 73 -0.51 8.98 -17.16
C LYS A 73 -0.04 10.41 -17.50
N PRO A 74 -0.57 11.10 -18.54
CA PRO A 74 -0.18 12.48 -18.82
C PRO A 74 -0.42 13.47 -17.66
N LEU A 75 -1.48 13.28 -16.87
CA LEU A 75 -1.74 14.14 -15.70
C LEU A 75 -0.70 13.89 -14.61
N ARG A 76 -0.40 12.61 -14.36
CA ARG A 76 0.61 12.19 -13.38
C ARG A 76 2.00 12.70 -13.77
N GLU A 77 2.38 12.57 -15.03
CA GLU A 77 3.66 13.07 -15.54
C GLU A 77 3.76 14.61 -15.42
N ALA A 78 2.71 15.34 -15.78
CA ALA A 78 2.67 16.79 -15.61
C ALA A 78 2.69 17.25 -14.14
N PHE A 79 2.19 16.42 -13.23
CA PHE A 79 2.30 16.68 -11.79
C PHE A 79 3.75 16.44 -11.29
N LEU A 80 4.36 15.33 -11.70
CA LEU A 80 5.73 14.94 -11.33
C LEU A 80 6.81 15.77 -12.06
N SER A 81 6.48 16.51 -13.11
CA SER A 81 7.43 17.41 -13.76
C SER A 81 7.75 18.66 -12.91
N ASN A 82 7.02 18.90 -11.83
CA ASN A 82 7.31 19.98 -10.90
C ASN A 82 8.38 19.57 -9.87
N ASP A 83 9.38 20.42 -9.66
CA ASP A 83 10.53 20.16 -8.78
C ASP A 83 10.13 19.94 -7.31
N GLU A 84 9.18 20.72 -6.80
CA GLU A 84 8.68 20.59 -5.42
C GLU A 84 7.99 19.23 -5.23
N VAL A 85 7.25 18.78 -6.24
CA VAL A 85 6.58 17.47 -6.23
C VAL A 85 7.60 16.35 -6.25
N ARG A 86 8.66 16.42 -7.06
CA ARG A 86 9.72 15.40 -7.09
C ARG A 86 10.48 15.32 -5.77
N LYS A 87 10.89 16.47 -5.21
CA LYS A 87 11.53 16.53 -3.90
C LYS A 87 10.65 15.91 -2.82
N ARG A 88 9.35 16.21 -2.84
CA ARG A 88 8.40 15.63 -1.89
C ARG A 88 8.23 14.12 -2.09
N PHE A 89 8.20 13.64 -3.34
CA PHE A 89 8.16 12.22 -3.66
C PHE A 89 9.38 11.48 -3.11
N GLU A 90 10.59 12.00 -3.33
CA GLU A 90 11.83 11.41 -2.82
C GLU A 90 11.84 11.33 -1.28
N ALA A 91 11.40 12.39 -0.61
CA ALA A 91 11.28 12.40 0.85
C ALA A 91 10.27 11.37 1.38
N ILE A 92 9.16 11.15 0.66
CA ILE A 92 8.18 10.11 1.02
C ILE A 92 8.81 8.72 0.84
N CYS A 93 9.52 8.48 -0.26
CA CYS A 93 10.22 7.21 -0.48
C CYS A 93 11.22 6.90 0.64
N GLU A 94 11.98 7.90 1.09
CA GLU A 94 12.92 7.74 2.22
C GLU A 94 12.19 7.43 3.52
N GLN A 95 11.10 8.14 3.82
CA GLN A 95 10.27 7.88 5.00
C GLN A 95 9.71 6.45 4.99
N ILE A 96 9.20 5.97 3.84
CA ILE A 96 8.70 4.61 3.69
C ILE A 96 9.83 3.61 3.92
N ARG A 97 11.00 3.77 3.25
CA ARG A 97 12.15 2.87 3.45
C ARG A 97 12.58 2.78 4.90
N SER A 98 12.59 3.90 5.63
CA SER A 98 12.91 3.90 7.06
C SER A 98 11.89 3.10 7.87
N ARG A 99 10.59 3.23 7.57
CA ARG A 99 9.52 2.48 8.26
C ARG A 99 9.57 0.99 7.94
N LEU A 100 9.87 0.62 6.70
CA LEU A 100 9.98 -0.78 6.28
C LEU A 100 11.16 -1.49 6.95
N LYS A 101 12.31 -0.81 7.11
CA LYS A 101 13.44 -1.35 7.88
C LYS A 101 13.08 -1.63 9.33
N LEU A 102 12.31 -0.73 9.96
CA LEU A 102 11.83 -0.93 11.32
C LEU A 102 10.81 -2.07 11.39
N ALA A 103 9.87 -2.14 10.44
CA ALA A 103 8.90 -3.22 10.33
C ALA A 103 9.58 -4.59 10.23
N ASP A 104 10.59 -4.70 9.37
CA ASP A 104 11.38 -5.92 9.17
C ASP A 104 12.06 -6.36 10.47
N SER A 105 12.69 -5.43 11.20
CA SER A 105 13.31 -5.74 12.50
C SER A 105 12.33 -6.17 13.59
N ASN A 106 11.05 -5.80 13.44
CA ASN A 106 9.98 -6.16 14.37
C ASN A 106 9.19 -7.41 13.93
N GLY A 107 9.49 -7.98 12.75
CA GLY A 107 8.71 -9.07 12.17
C GLY A 107 7.29 -8.68 11.74
N GLU A 108 7.06 -7.39 11.44
CA GLU A 108 5.77 -6.90 10.96
C GLU A 108 5.55 -7.30 9.50
N THR A 109 4.39 -7.89 9.19
CA THR A 109 4.09 -8.40 7.85
C THR A 109 3.30 -7.41 6.98
N GLN A 110 2.86 -6.28 7.55
CA GLN A 110 2.06 -5.28 6.86
C GLN A 110 2.45 -3.87 7.31
N VAL A 111 2.58 -2.95 6.36
CA VAL A 111 2.75 -1.51 6.61
C VAL A 111 1.73 -0.76 5.77
N HIS A 112 1.03 0.18 6.40
CA HIS A 112 0.01 1.02 5.78
C HIS A 112 0.46 2.47 5.65
N VAL A 113 0.61 2.92 4.42
CA VAL A 113 0.93 4.30 4.06
C VAL A 113 -0.28 4.93 3.42
N ALA A 114 -0.59 6.17 3.78
CA ALA A 114 -1.65 6.92 3.13
C ALA A 114 -1.19 8.29 2.67
N VAL A 115 -1.66 8.69 1.48
CA VAL A 115 -1.40 10.01 0.91
C VAL A 115 -2.73 10.72 0.68
N CYS A 116 -2.89 11.90 1.26
CA CYS A 116 -4.12 12.68 1.16
C CYS A 116 -3.94 13.95 0.32
N CYS A 117 -4.96 14.24 -0.50
CA CYS A 117 -5.17 15.57 -1.05
C CYS A 117 -6.59 16.04 -0.70
N GLU A 118 -7.10 17.10 -1.33
CA GLU A 118 -8.41 17.64 -0.94
C GLU A 118 -9.57 16.66 -1.19
N LEU A 119 -9.67 16.13 -2.42
CA LEU A 119 -10.78 15.28 -2.88
C LEU A 119 -10.38 13.84 -3.19
N GLY A 120 -9.09 13.50 -3.13
CA GLY A 120 -8.63 12.13 -3.40
C GLY A 120 -8.66 11.71 -4.87
N LYS A 121 -8.53 12.66 -5.81
CA LYS A 121 -8.68 12.40 -7.26
C LYS A 121 -7.44 12.56 -8.10
N HIS A 122 -6.63 13.59 -7.83
CA HIS A 122 -5.54 14.00 -8.70
C HIS A 122 -4.20 13.78 -8.01
N ARG A 123 -3.77 14.75 -7.20
CA ARG A 123 -2.45 14.76 -6.55
C ARG A 123 -2.14 13.49 -5.77
N SER A 124 -3.05 13.07 -4.87
CA SER A 124 -2.81 11.88 -4.05
C SER A 124 -2.77 10.60 -4.89
N VAL A 125 -3.68 10.46 -5.86
CA VAL A 125 -3.68 9.32 -6.79
C VAL A 125 -2.39 9.29 -7.60
N SER A 126 -1.99 10.43 -8.20
CA SER A 126 -0.74 10.54 -8.97
C SER A 126 0.50 10.20 -8.15
N MET A 127 0.56 10.66 -6.89
CA MET A 127 1.66 10.37 -5.98
C MET A 127 1.71 8.87 -5.63
N VAL A 128 0.55 8.28 -5.30
CA VAL A 128 0.46 6.86 -4.93
C VAL A 128 0.76 5.94 -6.10
N GLU A 129 0.32 6.26 -7.30
CA GLU A 129 0.68 5.50 -8.52
C GLU A 129 2.19 5.50 -8.77
N GLN A 130 2.84 6.65 -8.53
CA GLN A 130 4.30 6.75 -8.67
C GLN A 130 5.03 5.96 -7.57
N LEU A 131 4.54 6.00 -6.33
CA LEU A 131 5.06 5.19 -5.24
C LEU A 131 4.86 3.69 -5.50
N GLY A 132 3.71 3.29 -6.03
CA GLY A 132 3.41 1.92 -6.42
C GLY A 132 4.33 1.37 -7.52
N SER A 133 4.87 2.25 -8.34
CA SER A 133 5.87 1.91 -9.37
C SER A 133 7.31 1.89 -8.84
N THR A 134 7.51 2.26 -7.57
CA THR A 134 8.84 2.29 -6.94
C THR A 134 9.14 0.95 -6.28
N ARG A 135 10.38 0.48 -6.45
CA ARG A 135 10.86 -0.73 -5.79
C ARG A 135 11.16 -0.45 -4.32
N PHE A 136 10.52 -1.21 -3.43
CA PHE A 136 10.84 -1.29 -2.00
C PHE A 136 11.31 -2.71 -1.69
N ASP A 137 12.62 -2.89 -1.55
CA ASP A 137 13.22 -4.22 -1.44
C ASP A 137 12.67 -5.02 -0.27
N GLY A 138 12.32 -6.29 -0.52
CA GLY A 138 11.74 -7.18 0.48
C GLY A 138 10.24 -6.99 0.73
N TRP A 139 9.57 -6.08 0.00
CA TRP A 139 8.15 -5.77 0.23
C TRP A 139 7.33 -5.83 -1.06
N ASN A 140 6.15 -6.43 -0.98
CA ASN A 140 5.14 -6.39 -2.04
C ASN A 140 4.29 -5.12 -1.91
N VAL A 141 4.25 -4.30 -2.95
CA VAL A 141 3.51 -3.04 -2.92
C VAL A 141 2.09 -3.24 -3.45
N VAL A 142 1.09 -2.80 -2.67
CA VAL A 142 -0.32 -2.82 -3.05
C VAL A 142 -0.86 -1.40 -3.05
N VAL A 143 -1.32 -0.94 -4.22
CA VAL A 143 -1.91 0.40 -4.38
C VAL A 143 -3.43 0.36 -4.22
N GLN A 144 -3.96 1.34 -3.48
CA GLN A 144 -5.40 1.52 -3.30
C GLN A 144 -5.80 2.99 -3.47
N HIS A 145 -7.01 3.22 -3.97
CA HIS A 145 -7.56 4.56 -4.13
C HIS A 145 -8.98 4.65 -3.57
N ARG A 146 -9.13 5.18 -2.35
CA ARG A 146 -10.43 5.21 -1.66
C ARG A 146 -11.48 6.03 -2.41
N ASP A 147 -11.09 7.21 -2.90
CA ASP A 147 -12.05 8.24 -3.32
C ASP A 147 -12.03 8.53 -4.83
N VAL A 148 -11.20 7.83 -5.62
CA VAL A 148 -10.89 8.20 -7.02
C VAL A 148 -12.11 8.18 -7.94
N HIS A 149 -13.04 7.24 -7.72
CA HIS A 149 -14.25 7.07 -8.52
C HIS A 149 -15.44 7.90 -8.01
N LEU A 150 -15.31 8.58 -6.88
CA LEU A 150 -16.42 9.30 -6.27
C LEU A 150 -16.69 10.61 -7.00
N THR A 151 -17.95 10.98 -7.16
CA THR A 151 -18.32 12.28 -7.74
C THR A 151 -18.16 13.42 -6.72
N ARG A 152 -18.17 14.68 -7.18
CA ARG A 152 -18.05 15.86 -6.29
C ARG A 152 -19.23 15.98 -5.31
N SER A 153 -20.44 15.58 -5.72
CA SER A 153 -21.65 15.66 -4.89
C SER A 153 -21.58 14.74 -3.67
N GLN A 154 -20.97 13.57 -3.84
CA GLN A 154 -20.79 12.61 -2.75
C GLN A 154 -19.86 13.16 -1.65
N ALA A 155 -19.03 14.20 -1.90
CA ALA A 155 -18.00 14.68 -0.99
C ALA A 155 -18.47 15.51 0.20
N LYS A 156 -19.77 15.72 0.33
CA LYS A 156 -20.39 16.48 1.42
C LYS A 156 -21.07 15.62 2.49
N GLY A 157 -21.08 14.28 2.37
CA GLY A 157 -21.87 13.40 3.24
C GLY A 157 -21.07 12.70 4.33
N SER A 158 -20.55 13.43 5.33
CA SER A 158 -20.16 12.85 6.62
C SER A 158 -19.94 13.95 7.67
N ASN A 159 -20.96 14.76 7.93
CA ASN A 159 -21.04 15.61 9.13
C ASN A 159 -22.51 15.89 9.42
N ASN A 160 -23.20 14.90 9.96
CA ASN A 160 -24.41 15.10 10.75
C ASN A 160 -24.22 14.29 12.05
N VAL A 161 -23.39 14.81 12.94
CA VAL A 161 -23.51 14.49 14.37
C VAL A 161 -24.66 15.35 14.86
N SER A 162 -25.78 14.70 15.15
CA SER A 162 -26.94 15.31 15.78
C SER A 162 -26.57 15.72 17.21
N GLU A 163 -26.11 16.96 17.39
CA GLU A 163 -26.27 17.69 18.64
C GLU A 163 -27.72 18.22 18.71
N GLY A 164 -28.42 17.84 19.76
CA GLY A 164 -29.80 18.27 20.00
C GLY A 164 -30.38 17.64 21.25
N GLY A 165 -29.75 17.90 22.40
CA GLY A 165 -30.29 17.55 23.71
C GLY A 165 -31.45 18.45 24.14
N LYS A 166 -32.44 17.82 24.80
CA LYS A 166 -33.35 18.31 25.86
C LYS A 166 -34.18 19.58 25.63
N THR A 167 -35.51 19.45 25.75
CA THR A 167 -36.31 19.85 26.95
C THR A 167 -37.81 19.91 26.63
N LYS A 168 -38.61 19.06 27.28
CA LYS A 168 -39.64 19.40 28.27
C LYS A 168 -40.30 18.13 28.77
#